data_AF-A0A443IRM9-F1
#
_entry.id   AF-A0A443IRM9-F1
#
_cell.length_a   1.000
_cell.length_b   1.000
_cell.length_c   1.000
_cell.angle_alpha   90.00
_cell.angle_beta   90.00
_cell.angle_gamma   90.00
#
_symmetry.space_group_name_H-M   'P 1'
#
loop_
_entity.id
_entity.type
_entity.pdbx_description
1 polymer ?
#
loop_
_entity_poly.entity_id
_entity_poly.type
_entity_poly.pdbx_seq_one_letter_code
_entity_poly.pdbx_strand_id
1 'polypeptide(L)'
;MGVHKQSVSFTETAFDFARELVESGEYPNVSAAVSGELARAKAGRDRERALFEAEVQRRLALPLDQWEPVGDPGGLTMDARQHLAARAKSGGFSG
;
A
#
# COMPACT_ATOMS: atom_id res chain seq x y z
N MET A 1 7.75 25.11 13.80
CA MET A 1 6.81 24.40 12.90
C MET A 1 5.47 25.10 13.00
N GLY A 2 4.93 25.55 11.86
CA GLY A 2 3.61 26.20 11.81
C GLY A 2 2.51 25.15 11.66
N VAL A 3 1.39 25.37 12.35
CA VAL A 3 0.15 24.61 12.14
C VAL A 3 -0.81 25.46 11.33
N HIS A 4 -1.39 24.89 10.28
CA HIS A 4 -2.44 25.52 9.49
C HIS A 4 -3.80 25.10 10.04
N LYS A 5 -4.56 26.07 10.59
CA LYS A 5 -5.91 25.82 11.09
C LYS A 5 -6.91 25.91 9.95
N GLN A 6 -7.62 24.82 9.69
CA GLN A 6 -8.68 24.76 8.69
C GLN A 6 -9.83 23.92 9.22
N SER A 7 -11.07 24.33 8.90
CA SER A 7 -12.24 23.50 9.17
C SER A 7 -12.37 22.43 8.10
N VAL A 8 -12.51 21.17 8.51
CA VAL A 8 -12.69 20.02 7.61
C VAL A 8 -13.81 19.15 8.15
N SER A 9 -14.55 18.51 7.25
CA SER A 9 -15.56 17.52 7.62
C SER A 9 -14.94 16.14 7.61
N PHE A 10 -15.28 15.33 8.62
CA PHE A 10 -14.93 13.93 8.69
C PHE A 10 -16.16 13.07 8.45
N THR A 11 -15.94 11.86 7.93
CA THR A 11 -16.94 10.80 8.11
C THR A 11 -17.00 10.43 9.59
N GLU A 12 -18.13 9.89 10.04
CA GLU A 12 -18.30 9.42 11.42
C GLU A 12 -17.19 8.44 11.81
N THR A 13 -16.96 7.41 10.98
CA THR A 13 -15.89 6.42 11.19
C THR A 13 -14.49 7.04 11.32
N ALA A 14 -14.17 8.06 10.52
CA ALA A 14 -12.86 8.69 10.59
C ALA A 14 -12.70 9.53 11.87
N PHE A 15 -13.79 10.17 12.30
CA PHE A 15 -13.80 10.94 13.54
C PHE A 15 -13.73 10.04 14.78
N ASP A 16 -14.48 8.94 14.79
CA ASP A 16 -14.46 7.96 15.89
C ASP A 16 -13.07 7.34 16.05
N PHE A 17 -12.43 6.92 14.95
CA PHE A 17 -11.06 6.43 14.99
C PHE A 17 -10.08 7.48 15.55
N ALA A 18 -10.19 8.74 15.12
CA ALA A 18 -9.33 9.80 15.65
C ALA A 18 -9.58 10.07 17.14
N ARG A 19 -10.80 9.84 17.64
CA ARG A 19 -11.10 9.89 19.07
C ARG A 19 -10.52 8.72 19.83
N GLU A 20 -10.64 7.49 19.33
CA GLU A 20 -10.08 6.29 19.94
C GLU A 20 -8.57 6.45 20.19
N LEU A 21 -7.85 7.02 19.21
CA LEU A 21 -6.42 7.33 19.32
C LEU A 21 -6.07 8.38 20.39
N VAL A 22 -7.01 9.27 20.72
CA VAL A 22 -6.83 10.25 21.81
C VAL A 22 -7.18 9.62 23.14
N GLU A 23 -8.26 8.83 23.18
CA GLU A 23 -8.72 8.10 24.37
C GLU A 23 -7.71 7.02 24.79
N SER A 24 -6.98 6.40 23.85
CA SER A 24 -5.86 5.49 24.12
C SER A 24 -4.60 6.20 24.63
N GLY A 25 -4.55 7.53 24.54
CA GLY A 25 -3.39 8.34 24.91
C GLY A 25 -2.26 8.38 23.87
N GLU A 26 -2.45 7.81 22.68
CA GLU A 26 -1.47 7.87 21.59
C GLU A 26 -1.27 9.31 21.08
N TYR A 27 -2.33 10.13 21.13
CA TYR A 27 -2.27 11.54 20.75
C TYR A 27 -2.96 12.47 21.76
N PRO A 28 -2.47 13.70 21.92
CA PRO A 28 -3.01 14.64 22.91
C PRO A 28 -4.37 15.27 22.53
N ASN A 29 -4.76 15.21 21.25
CA ASN A 29 -6.05 15.70 20.74
C ASN A 29 -6.29 15.24 19.30
N VAL A 30 -7.52 15.40 18.81
CA VAL A 30 -7.95 14.96 17.47
C VAL A 30 -7.10 15.58 16.36
N SER A 31 -6.74 16.87 16.46
CA SER A 31 -5.91 17.52 15.44
C SER A 31 -4.51 16.91 15.35
N ALA A 32 -3.92 16.54 16.50
CA ALA A 32 -2.64 15.84 16.55
C ALA A 32 -2.76 14.42 16.00
N ALA A 33 -3.83 13.69 16.32
CA ALA A 33 -4.08 12.36 15.78
C ALA A 33 -4.20 12.39 14.25
N VAL A 34 -5.06 13.25 13.70
CA VAL A 34 -5.23 13.37 12.24
C VAL A 34 -3.93 13.77 11.55
N SER A 35 -3.20 14.75 12.11
CA SER A 35 -1.92 15.18 11.52
C SER A 35 -0.87 14.06 11.57
N GLY A 36 -0.79 13.34 12.69
CA GLY A 36 0.13 12.22 12.88
C GLY A 36 -0.17 11.06 11.94
N GLU A 37 -1.43 10.64 11.86
CA GLU A 37 -1.84 9.54 10.98
C GLU A 37 -1.70 9.90 9.50
N LEU A 38 -1.96 11.14 9.09
CA LEU A 38 -1.64 11.62 7.74
C LEU A 38 -0.13 11.58 7.44
N ALA A 39 0.70 11.97 8.41
CA ALA A 39 2.15 11.91 8.26
C ALA A 39 2.64 10.45 8.16
N ARG A 40 2.09 9.53 8.97
CA ARG A 40 2.37 8.09 8.90
C ARG A 40 1.94 7.50 7.55
N ALA A 41 0.73 7.81 7.09
CA ALA A 41 0.24 7.37 5.78
C ALA A 41 1.15 7.88 4.64
N LYS A 42 1.60 9.14 4.71
CA LYS A 42 2.56 9.69 3.74
C LYS A 42 3.89 8.93 3.78
N ALA A 43 4.45 8.70 4.97
CA ALA A 43 5.69 7.97 5.14
C ALA A 43 5.59 6.53 4.61
N GLY A 44 4.46 5.85 4.82
CA GLY A 44 4.17 4.54 4.25
C GLY A 44 4.23 4.55 2.72
N ARG A 45 3.48 5.46 2.08
CA ARG A 45 3.48 5.60 0.61
C ARG A 45 4.85 5.96 0.05
N ASP A 46 5.60 6.82 0.72
CA ASP A 46 6.94 7.20 0.30
C ASP A 46 7.92 6.02 0.39
N ARG A 47 7.82 5.21 1.46
CA ARG A 47 8.61 3.99 1.61
C ARG A 47 8.28 2.96 0.52
N GLU A 48 7.01 2.70 0.28
CA GLU A 48 6.56 1.78 -0.78
C GLU A 48 7.06 2.23 -2.15
N ARG A 49 6.93 3.54 -2.46
CA ARG A 49 7.43 4.13 -3.69
C ARG A 49 8.95 3.93 -3.82
N ALA A 50 9.71 4.25 -2.78
CA ALA A 50 11.16 4.12 -2.79
C ALA A 50 11.62 2.66 -3.00
N LEU A 51 10.94 1.69 -2.38
CA LEU A 51 11.21 0.26 -2.56
C LEU A 51 10.92 -0.19 -3.99
N PHE A 52 9.79 0.24 -4.56
CA PHE A 52 9.43 -0.06 -5.93
C PHE A 52 10.44 0.53 -6.92
N GLU A 53 10.78 1.81 -6.77
CA GLU A 53 11.75 2.50 -7.62
C GLU A 53 13.13 1.83 -7.54
N ALA A 54 13.60 1.48 -6.34
CA ALA A 54 14.86 0.79 -6.15
C ALA A 54 14.87 -0.58 -6.85
N GLU A 55 13.78 -1.33 -6.78
CA GLU A 55 13.67 -2.63 -7.44
C GLU A 55 13.62 -2.50 -8.96
N VAL A 56 12.91 -1.50 -9.50
CA VAL A 56 12.91 -1.19 -10.94
C VAL A 56 14.33 -0.87 -11.40
N GLN A 57 15.03 0.02 -10.70
CA GLN A 57 16.41 0.38 -11.06
C GLN A 57 17.36 -0.82 -10.99
N ARG A 58 17.24 -1.67 -9.96
CA ARG A 58 18.03 -2.89 -9.84
C ARG A 58 17.82 -3.83 -11.03
N ARG A 59 16.59 -3.99 -11.50
CA ARG A 59 16.27 -4.84 -12.67
C ARG A 59 16.75 -4.21 -13.97
N LEU A 60 16.59 -2.90 -14.13
CA LEU A 60 17.05 -2.17 -15.31
C LEU A 60 18.57 -2.20 -15.47
N ALA A 61 19.31 -2.29 -14.36
CA ALA A 61 20.77 -2.39 -14.35
C ALA A 61 21.30 -3.78 -14.71
N LEU A 62 20.44 -4.80 -14.87
CA LEU A 62 20.89 -6.13 -15.26
C LEU A 62 21.42 -6.15 -16.70
N PRO A 63 22.54 -6.84 -16.95
CA PRO A 63 23.03 -7.11 -18.31
C PRO A 63 21.96 -7.71 -19.22
N LEU A 64 21.93 -7.33 -20.50
CA LEU A 64 20.88 -7.73 -21.46
C LEU A 64 20.75 -9.25 -21.64
N ASP A 65 21.82 -10.01 -21.45
CA ASP A 65 21.84 -11.48 -21.49
C ASP A 65 21.10 -12.12 -20.30
N GLN A 66 20.74 -11.35 -19.28
CA GLN A 66 19.90 -11.79 -18.16
C GLN A 66 18.43 -11.37 -18.32
N TRP A 67 18.08 -10.70 -19.40
CA TRP A 67 16.68 -10.37 -19.71
C TRP A 67 16.04 -11.53 -20.45
N GLU A 68 14.91 -12.02 -19.95
CA GLU A 68 14.10 -12.99 -20.67
C GLU A 68 13.27 -12.27 -21.75
N PRO A 69 13.29 -12.76 -23.01
CA PRO A 69 12.40 -12.26 -24.03
C PRO A 69 10.95 -12.44 -23.59
N VAL A 70 10.17 -11.35 -23.64
CA VAL A 70 8.72 -11.45 -23.48
C VAL A 70 8.19 -12.19 -24.71
N GLY A 71 7.94 -13.49 -24.54
CA GLY A 71 7.37 -14.36 -25.58
C GLY A 71 5.91 -14.00 -25.90
N ASP A 72 5.09 -14.98 -26.24
CA ASP A 72 3.66 -14.75 -26.44
C ASP A 72 3.00 -14.18 -25.15
N PRO A 73 2.37 -12.99 -25.19
CA PRO A 73 1.66 -12.42 -24.05
C PRO A 73 0.58 -13.36 -23.49
N GLY A 74 0.01 -14.23 -24.34
CA GLY A 74 -0.94 -15.27 -23.93
C GLY A 74 -0.31 -16.33 -23.01
N GLY A 75 0.97 -16.65 -23.21
CA GLY A 75 1.76 -17.59 -22.40
C GLY A 75 2.31 -17.01 -21.10
N LEU A 76 2.57 -15.69 -21.06
CA LEU A 76 3.19 -15.01 -19.89
C LEU A 76 2.44 -15.23 -18.58
N THR A 77 1.10 -15.32 -18.62
CA THR A 77 0.26 -15.51 -17.43
C THR A 77 -0.25 -16.94 -17.27
N MET A 78 0.19 -17.87 -18.12
CA MET A 78 -0.32 -19.25 -18.15
C MET A 78 -0.14 -19.95 -16.80
N ASP A 79 1.07 -19.93 -16.24
CA ASP A 79 1.38 -20.61 -14.98
C ASP A 79 0.61 -20.01 -13.80
N ALA A 80 0.48 -18.68 -13.77
CA ALA A 80 -0.31 -17.98 -12.77
C ALA A 80 -1.79 -18.40 -12.84
N ARG A 81 -2.38 -18.49 -14.05
CA ARG A 81 -3.76 -18.95 -14.23
C ARG A 81 -3.94 -20.42 -13.84
N GLN A 82 -2.98 -21.28 -14.18
CA GLN A 82 -3.01 -22.70 -13.77
C GLN A 82 -2.94 -22.84 -12.24
N HIS A 83 -2.08 -22.07 -11.58
CA HIS A 83 -1.97 -22.04 -10.13
C HIS A 83 -3.28 -21.58 -9.46
N LEU A 84 -3.88 -20.48 -9.95
CA LEU A 84 -5.17 -19.99 -9.45
C LEU A 84 -6.29 -21.01 -9.68
N ALA A 85 -6.33 -21.67 -10.84
CA ALA A 85 -7.30 -22.72 -11.15
C ALA A 85 -7.14 -23.94 -10.22
N ALA A 86 -5.91 -24.32 -9.88
CA ALA A 86 -5.64 -25.39 -8.92
C ALA A 86 -6.10 -25.03 -7.49
N ARG A 87 -5.91 -23.76 -7.08
CA ARG A 87 -6.41 -23.25 -5.79
C ARG A 87 -7.94 -23.18 -5.74
N ALA A 88 -8.58 -22.79 -6.82
CA ALA A 88 -10.05 -22.79 -6.92
C ALA A 88 -10.63 -24.21 -6.84
N LYS A 89 -9.99 -25.20 -7.49
CA LYS A 89 -10.41 -26.62 -7.45
C LYS A 89 -10.18 -27.30 -6.11
N SER A 90 -9.20 -26.84 -5.32
CA SER A 90 -8.91 -27.37 -3.97
C SER A 90 -9.80 -26.79 -2.87
N GLY A 91 -10.91 -26.11 -3.23
CA GLY A 91 -11.91 -25.62 -2.28
C GLY A 91 -11.54 -24.33 -1.56
N GLY A 92 -10.51 -23.61 -2.02
CA GLY A 92 -10.01 -22.39 -1.37
C GLY A 92 -10.74 -21.10 -1.73
N PHE A 93 -11.92 -21.15 -2.34
CA PHE A 93 -12.74 -19.98 -2.64
C PHE A 93 -14.11 -20.11 -1.98
N SER A 94 -14.20 -19.62 -0.75
CA SER A 94 -15.44 -19.19 -0.12
C SER A 94 -15.53 -17.68 -0.30
N GLY A 95 -16.05 -17.25 -1.45
CA GLY A 95 -16.36 -15.86 -1.75
C GLY A 95 -17.77 -15.79 -2.30
#